data_AF-E6TFG3-F1
#
_entry.id   AF-E6TFG3-F1
#
_cell.length_a   1.000
_cell.length_b   1.000
_cell.length_c   1.000
_cell.angle_alpha   90.00
_cell.angle_beta   90.00
_cell.angle_gamma   90.00
#
_symmetry.space_group_name_H-M   'P 1'
#
loop_
_entity.id
_entity.type
_entity.pdbx_description
1 polymer ?
#
loop_
_entity_poly.entity_id
_entity_poly.type
_entity_poly.pdbx_seq_one_letter_code
_entity_poly.pdbx_strand_id
1 'polypeptide(L)'
;MRRWAFLLRPQWLALFVVVAAFAYLCFTVLAPWQLGKNTQTSRENAQISRSLGAEPLPVTSVLPHQDSAAPQEQWQRVTATGRYLPDAQVLARLRLIDGDPAFEVLVPFAVDGGPTVLVDRGYVRPVAGSQPPAIDPPPSETVTITARLRDSEGLARDKEPFQVDGVQQVYSININQISTLTGVPLVGSYLQLVDNQPGGLGVIPLPHLDAGPFLSYGIQWIAFGIIAPIGVGYFVYSEIKVRRREKALAAAAAESAEAGTAPTTEQKLADRYGKRR
;
A
#
# COMPACT_ATOMS: atom_id res chain seq x y z
N MET A 1 -8.12 -27.66 -44.74
CA MET A 1 -8.33 -27.66 -43.27
C MET A 1 -7.26 -28.42 -42.45
N ARG A 2 -6.51 -29.39 -42.99
CA ARG A 2 -5.43 -30.13 -42.27
C ARG A 2 -4.21 -29.31 -41.77
N ARG A 3 -4.16 -27.99 -42.00
CA ARG A 3 -3.01 -27.12 -41.64
C ARG A 3 -2.92 -26.79 -40.14
N TRP A 4 -4.03 -26.89 -39.40
CA TRP A 4 -4.10 -26.53 -37.97
C TRP A 4 -4.28 -27.73 -37.04
N ALA A 5 -4.42 -28.94 -37.60
CA ALA A 5 -4.74 -30.15 -36.82
C ALA A 5 -3.66 -30.53 -35.78
N PHE A 6 -2.43 -30.03 -35.91
CA PHE A 6 -1.38 -30.25 -34.91
C PHE A 6 -1.66 -29.51 -33.59
N LEU A 7 -2.42 -28.42 -33.61
CA LEU A 7 -2.86 -27.68 -32.43
C LEU A 7 -3.96 -28.41 -31.65
N LEU A 8 -4.63 -29.38 -32.29
CA LEU A 8 -5.59 -30.29 -31.66
C LEU A 8 -4.90 -31.50 -31.01
N ARG A 9 -3.56 -31.57 -31.02
CA ARG A 9 -2.84 -32.60 -30.25
C ARG A 9 -3.03 -32.37 -28.75
N PRO A 10 -3.13 -33.43 -27.94
CA PRO A 10 -3.44 -33.32 -26.51
C PRO A 10 -2.46 -32.42 -25.75
N GLN A 11 -1.18 -32.42 -26.14
CA GLN A 11 -0.14 -31.54 -25.58
C GLN A 11 -0.40 -30.04 -25.83
N TRP A 12 -0.91 -29.66 -27.00
CA TRP A 12 -1.22 -28.26 -27.34
C TRP A 12 -2.50 -27.81 -26.64
N LEU A 13 -3.50 -28.68 -26.61
CA LEU A 13 -4.74 -28.43 -25.85
C LEU A 13 -4.45 -28.26 -24.36
N ALA A 14 -3.62 -29.12 -23.77
CA ALA A 14 -3.20 -28.99 -22.38
C ALA A 14 -2.47 -27.66 -22.12
N LEU A 15 -1.55 -27.28 -23.01
CA LEU A 15 -0.84 -26.00 -22.91
C LEU A 15 -1.79 -24.80 -22.98
N PHE A 16 -2.74 -24.78 -23.92
CA PHE A 16 -3.74 -23.72 -24.02
C PHE A 16 -4.61 -23.63 -22.77
N VAL A 17 -5.06 -24.77 -22.24
CA VAL A 17 -5.88 -24.83 -21.02
C VAL A 17 -5.09 -24.30 -19.82
N VAL A 18 -3.83 -24.72 -19.65
CA VAL A 18 -2.98 -24.26 -18.54
C VAL A 18 -2.73 -22.75 -18.62
N VAL A 19 -2.40 -22.22 -19.80
CA VAL A 19 -2.13 -20.79 -19.98
C VAL A 19 -3.39 -19.96 -19.81
N ALA A 20 -4.54 -20.43 -20.31
CA ALA A 20 -5.83 -19.77 -20.10
C ALA A 20 -6.23 -19.75 -18.61
N ALA A 21 -6.07 -20.89 -17.91
CA ALA A 21 -6.34 -20.98 -16.48
C ALA A 21 -5.40 -20.09 -15.65
N PHE A 22 -4.11 -20.06 -16.00
CA PHE A 22 -3.13 -19.19 -15.34
C PHE A 22 -3.43 -17.70 -15.56
N ALA A 23 -3.73 -17.30 -16.80
CA ALA A 23 -4.12 -15.93 -17.11
C ALA A 23 -5.41 -15.53 -16.37
N TYR A 24 -6.42 -16.41 -16.36
CA TYR A 24 -7.65 -16.21 -15.60
C TYR A 24 -7.37 -16.01 -14.11
N LEU A 25 -6.51 -16.84 -13.51
CA LEU A 25 -6.13 -16.73 -12.10
C LEU A 25 -5.39 -15.41 -11.79
N CYS A 26 -4.51 -14.97 -12.70
CA CYS A 26 -3.82 -13.69 -12.58
C CYS A 26 -4.81 -12.51 -12.50
N PHE A 27 -5.81 -12.49 -13.39
CA PHE A 27 -6.79 -11.39 -13.45
C PHE A 27 -7.88 -11.45 -12.39
N THR A 28 -8.31 -12.64 -11.97
CA THR A 28 -9.48 -12.79 -11.08
C THR A 28 -9.13 -12.98 -9.61
N VAL A 29 -7.94 -13.51 -9.32
CA VAL A 29 -7.53 -13.82 -7.94
C VAL A 29 -6.28 -13.05 -7.55
N LEU A 30 -5.18 -13.19 -8.29
CA LEU A 30 -3.87 -12.71 -7.82
C LEU A 30 -3.73 -11.19 -7.87
N ALA A 31 -4.08 -10.57 -9.01
CA ALA A 31 -4.05 -9.11 -9.12
C ALA A 31 -5.09 -8.45 -8.20
N PRO A 32 -6.37 -8.89 -8.15
CA PRO A 32 -7.35 -8.32 -7.22
C PRO A 32 -6.99 -8.54 -5.75
N TRP A 33 -6.38 -9.68 -5.38
CA TRP A 33 -5.95 -9.92 -4.00
C TRP A 33 -4.79 -9.00 -3.58
N GLN A 34 -3.79 -8.81 -4.45
CA GLN A 34 -2.68 -7.88 -4.16
C GLN A 34 -3.15 -6.42 -4.14
N LEU A 35 -4.04 -6.03 -5.04
CA LEU A 35 -4.59 -4.67 -5.12
C LEU A 35 -5.66 -4.41 -4.03
N GLY A 36 -6.40 -5.44 -3.62
CA GLY A 36 -7.49 -5.37 -2.65
C GLY A 36 -7.03 -5.21 -1.21
N LYS A 37 -5.78 -5.60 -0.89
CA LYS A 37 -5.13 -5.29 0.40
C LYS A 37 -5.03 -3.78 0.69
N ASN A 38 -5.22 -2.92 -0.31
CA ASN A 38 -5.15 -1.46 -0.19
C ASN A 38 -6.49 -0.79 0.18
N THR A 39 -7.58 -1.54 0.39
CA THR A 39 -8.90 -0.92 0.64
C THR A 39 -9.03 -0.23 1.99
N GLN A 40 -8.32 -0.69 3.02
CA GLN A 40 -8.25 -0.02 4.33
C GLN A 40 -7.42 1.28 4.24
N THR A 41 -6.24 1.21 3.62
CA THR A 41 -5.30 2.34 3.45
C THR A 41 -5.88 3.43 2.54
N SER A 42 -6.67 3.08 1.52
CA SER A 42 -7.30 4.07 0.62
C SER A 42 -8.31 4.98 1.33
N ARG A 43 -9.02 4.50 2.36
CA ARG A 43 -9.97 5.31 3.13
C ARG A 43 -9.25 6.32 4.03
N GLU A 44 -8.25 5.85 4.76
CA GLU A 44 -7.39 6.72 5.58
C GLU A 44 -6.68 7.74 4.71
N ASN A 45 -6.16 7.34 3.55
CA ASN A 45 -5.51 8.25 2.63
C ASN A 45 -6.46 9.28 2.04
N ALA A 46 -7.68 8.89 1.71
CA ALA A 46 -8.70 9.81 1.21
C ALA A 46 -9.19 10.78 2.31
N GLN A 47 -9.20 10.36 3.58
CA GLN A 47 -9.49 11.24 4.72
C GLN A 47 -8.34 12.23 4.95
N ILE A 48 -7.09 11.76 4.96
CA ILE A 48 -5.90 12.62 5.10
C ILE A 48 -5.83 13.63 3.95
N SER A 49 -5.99 13.17 2.70
CA SER A 49 -5.96 14.02 1.52
C SER A 49 -7.06 15.08 1.51
N ARG A 50 -8.28 14.73 1.93
CA ARG A 50 -9.38 15.70 2.08
C ARG A 50 -9.09 16.72 3.18
N SER A 51 -8.57 16.27 4.32
CA SER A 51 -8.24 17.15 5.45
C SER A 51 -7.12 18.15 5.14
N LEU A 52 -6.15 17.76 4.30
CA LEU A 52 -5.05 18.63 3.89
C LEU A 52 -5.53 19.93 3.21
N GLY A 53 -6.65 19.88 2.49
CA GLY A 53 -7.22 21.04 1.78
C GLY A 53 -8.41 21.73 2.48
N ALA A 54 -9.05 21.08 3.45
CA ALA A 54 -10.24 21.59 4.11
C ALA A 54 -9.92 22.69 5.13
N GLU A 55 -10.77 23.72 5.24
CA GLU A 55 -10.65 24.72 6.31
C GLU A 55 -10.88 24.07 7.69
N PRO A 56 -10.12 24.49 8.73
CA PRO A 56 -10.33 23.99 10.08
C PRO A 56 -11.71 24.33 10.62
N LEU A 57 -12.36 23.37 11.26
CA LEU A 57 -13.65 23.56 11.94
C LEU A 57 -13.45 23.88 13.43
N PRO A 58 -14.34 24.65 14.08
CA PRO A 58 -14.30 24.78 15.53
C PRO A 58 -14.44 23.40 16.19
N VAL A 59 -13.61 23.10 17.19
CA VAL A 59 -13.61 21.79 17.87
C VAL A 59 -14.98 21.45 18.48
N THR A 60 -15.71 22.46 18.95
CA THR A 60 -17.05 22.31 19.53
C THR A 60 -18.13 21.93 18.51
N SER A 61 -17.86 22.06 17.20
CA SER A 61 -18.80 21.63 16.16
C SER A 61 -18.82 20.10 15.97
N VAL A 62 -17.69 19.45 16.27
CA VAL A 62 -17.47 18.00 16.13
C VAL A 62 -17.41 17.28 17.48
N LEU A 63 -17.03 18.00 18.54
CA LEU A 63 -16.99 17.53 19.92
C LEU A 63 -17.74 18.53 20.82
N PRO A 64 -19.09 18.57 20.74
CA PRO A 64 -19.90 19.56 21.47
C PRO A 64 -19.96 19.33 22.98
N HIS A 65 -19.78 18.09 23.44
CA HIS A 65 -19.97 17.69 24.84
C HIS A 65 -18.83 16.79 25.33
N GLN A 66 -18.72 16.63 26.66
CA GLN A 66 -17.63 15.89 27.29
C GLN A 66 -17.64 14.38 26.97
N ASP A 67 -18.80 13.84 26.63
CA ASP A 67 -19.02 12.45 26.19
C ASP A 67 -18.95 12.28 24.65
N SER A 68 -18.65 13.35 23.92
CA SER A 68 -18.54 13.30 22.45
C SER A 68 -17.29 12.55 21.99
N ALA A 69 -17.39 11.96 20.80
CA ALA A 69 -16.29 11.38 20.05
C ALA A 69 -16.55 11.58 18.56
N ALA A 70 -15.50 11.72 17.75
CA ALA A 70 -15.62 12.02 16.33
C ALA A 70 -14.86 11.02 15.42
N PRO A 71 -15.13 9.69 15.52
CA PRO A 71 -14.38 8.66 14.79
C PRO A 71 -14.52 8.73 13.26
N GLN A 72 -15.58 9.36 12.75
CA GLN A 72 -15.75 9.56 11.31
C GLN A 72 -14.97 10.77 10.77
N GLU A 73 -14.53 11.64 11.67
CA GLU A 73 -13.80 12.88 11.37
C GLU A 73 -12.30 12.73 11.64
N GLN A 74 -11.78 11.49 11.72
CA GLN A 74 -10.36 11.26 11.88
C GLN A 74 -9.58 12.01 10.79
N TRP A 75 -8.51 12.68 11.23
CA TRP A 75 -7.65 13.60 10.47
C TRP A 75 -8.23 14.98 10.19
N GLN A 76 -9.53 15.23 10.39
CA GLN A 76 -10.13 16.55 10.15
C GLN A 76 -9.40 17.63 10.95
N ARG A 77 -9.05 18.75 10.29
CA ARG A 77 -8.46 19.88 10.98
C ARG A 77 -9.51 20.61 11.79
N VAL A 78 -9.16 20.94 13.03
CA VAL A 78 -10.00 21.69 13.94
C VAL A 78 -9.21 22.81 14.61
N THR A 79 -9.92 23.86 15.01
CA THR A 79 -9.42 24.94 15.86
C THR A 79 -10.05 24.86 17.24
N ALA A 80 -9.23 25.07 18.27
CA ALA A 80 -9.67 25.11 19.66
C ALA A 80 -9.03 26.30 20.36
N THR A 81 -9.84 27.06 21.10
CA THR A 81 -9.38 28.15 21.96
C THR A 81 -9.59 27.75 23.41
N GLY A 82 -8.59 27.97 24.25
CA GLY A 82 -8.61 27.50 25.63
C GLY A 82 -7.23 27.48 26.27
N ARG A 83 -7.04 26.64 27.28
CA ARG A 83 -5.80 26.57 28.07
C ARG A 83 -5.33 25.14 28.30
N TYR A 84 -4.01 24.94 28.25
CA TYR A 84 -3.38 23.69 28.63
C TYR A 84 -3.44 23.45 30.15
N LEU A 85 -3.57 22.19 30.55
CA LEU A 85 -3.52 21.72 31.93
C LEU A 85 -2.20 20.95 32.17
N PRO A 86 -1.06 21.65 32.36
CA PRO A 86 0.28 21.03 32.36
C PRO A 86 0.49 20.03 33.50
N ASP A 87 -0.22 20.18 34.62
CA ASP A 87 -0.11 19.29 35.79
C ASP A 87 -0.60 17.86 35.49
N ALA A 88 -1.39 17.69 34.42
CA ALA A 88 -1.91 16.42 33.95
C ALA A 88 -1.16 15.88 32.71
N GLN A 89 0.10 16.28 32.50
CA GLN A 89 0.91 15.82 31.39
C GLN A 89 1.23 14.31 31.48
N VAL A 90 1.14 13.64 30.34
CA VAL A 90 1.47 12.22 30.17
C VAL A 90 2.37 12.03 28.95
N LEU A 91 3.29 11.08 29.00
CA LEU A 91 4.12 10.70 27.85
C LEU A 91 3.66 9.38 27.26
N ALA A 92 3.39 9.36 25.95
CA ALA A 92 3.31 8.10 25.23
C ALA A 92 4.72 7.66 24.82
N ARG A 93 5.12 6.48 25.29
CA ARG A 93 6.46 5.91 25.09
C ARG A 93 6.48 4.91 23.95
N LEU A 94 7.69 4.54 23.53
CA LEU A 94 7.94 3.62 22.40
C LEU A 94 7.33 4.14 21.09
N ARG A 95 7.33 5.45 20.91
CA ARG A 95 6.96 6.09 19.65
C ARG A 95 8.16 6.07 18.71
N LEU A 96 7.87 6.09 17.42
CA LEU A 96 8.85 6.12 16.34
C LEU A 96 8.49 7.27 15.42
N ILE A 97 9.38 8.26 15.32
CA ILE A 97 9.23 9.40 14.42
C ILE A 97 10.40 9.36 13.45
N ASP A 98 10.10 9.24 12.16
CA ASP A 98 11.09 9.07 11.09
C ASP A 98 12.10 7.93 11.32
N GLY A 99 11.66 6.88 12.01
CA GLY A 99 12.47 5.70 12.33
C GLY A 99 13.29 5.81 13.62
N ASP A 100 13.31 6.99 14.27
CA ASP A 100 14.02 7.21 15.52
C ASP A 100 13.09 7.05 16.74
N PRO A 101 13.59 6.50 17.86
CA PRO A 101 12.83 6.44 19.11
C PRO A 101 12.42 7.82 19.60
N ALA A 102 11.18 7.94 20.07
CA ALA A 102 10.61 9.17 20.59
C ALA A 102 9.62 8.91 21.74
N PHE A 103 9.29 10.00 22.44
CA PHE A 103 8.10 10.12 23.28
C PHE A 103 7.17 11.14 22.65
N GLU A 104 5.88 10.87 22.64
CA GLU A 104 4.86 11.89 22.35
C GLU A 104 4.40 12.52 23.66
N VAL A 105 4.24 13.84 23.66
CA VAL A 105 3.91 14.64 24.85
C VAL A 105 2.44 15.01 24.81
N LEU A 106 1.67 14.45 25.74
CA LEU A 106 0.22 14.59 25.80
C LEU A 106 -0.17 15.48 26.97
N VAL A 107 -0.99 16.49 26.73
CA VAL A 107 -1.45 17.43 27.75
C VAL A 107 -2.94 17.70 27.55
N PRO A 108 -3.79 17.55 28.59
CA PRO A 108 -5.18 17.98 28.50
C PRO A 108 -5.30 19.48 28.21
N PHE A 109 -6.31 19.84 27.44
CA PHE A 109 -6.61 21.21 27.02
C PHE A 109 -8.07 21.50 27.30
N ALA A 110 -8.32 22.45 28.20
CA ALA A 110 -9.65 22.90 28.54
C ALA A 110 -10.11 23.90 27.48
N VAL A 111 -11.08 23.50 26.64
CA VAL A 111 -11.65 24.37 25.61
C VAL A 111 -12.62 25.36 26.25
N ASP A 112 -12.51 26.64 25.89
CA ASP A 112 -13.38 27.68 26.41
C ASP A 112 -14.84 27.42 25.99
N GLY A 113 -15.73 27.25 26.98
CA GLY A 113 -17.15 26.93 26.75
C GLY A 113 -17.40 25.56 26.11
N GLY A 114 -16.40 24.69 26.10
CA GLY A 114 -16.45 23.37 25.48
C GLY A 114 -15.93 22.27 26.41
N PRO A 115 -15.73 21.05 25.88
CA PRO A 115 -15.21 19.95 26.66
C PRO A 115 -13.68 20.03 26.82
N THR A 116 -13.13 19.26 27.75
CA THR A 116 -11.68 19.07 27.83
C THR A 116 -11.24 17.98 26.86
N VAL A 117 -10.19 18.27 26.08
CA VAL A 117 -9.66 17.41 25.03
C VAL A 117 -8.20 17.09 25.30
N LEU A 118 -7.73 15.90 24.93
CA LEU A 118 -6.31 15.59 25.02
C LEU A 118 -5.58 16.17 23.81
N VAL A 119 -4.49 16.90 24.03
CA VAL A 119 -3.65 17.45 22.97
C VAL A 119 -2.31 16.73 22.96
N ASP A 120 -1.99 16.10 21.84
CA ASP A 120 -0.65 15.66 21.49
C ASP A 120 0.12 16.87 20.94
N ARG A 121 1.06 17.36 21.76
CA ARG A 121 1.89 18.53 21.49
C ARG A 121 3.03 18.24 20.50
N GLY A 122 3.18 16.98 20.08
CA GLY A 122 4.30 16.52 19.29
C GLY A 122 5.22 15.60 20.08
N TYR A 123 6.47 15.53 19.65
CA TYR A 123 7.40 14.55 20.17
C TYR A 123 8.69 15.15 20.72
N VAL A 124 9.34 14.40 21.61
CA VAL A 124 10.69 14.66 22.10
C VAL A 124 11.53 13.40 21.99
N ARG A 125 12.84 13.56 21.79
CA ARG A 125 13.76 12.42 21.65
C ARG A 125 14.31 12.02 23.02
N PRO A 126 14.42 10.72 23.32
CA PRO A 126 14.98 10.25 24.59
C PRO A 126 16.43 10.71 24.75
N VAL A 127 16.83 10.92 26.00
CA VAL A 127 18.21 11.08 26.42
C VAL A 127 18.71 9.79 27.07
N ALA A 128 20.01 9.54 26.99
CA ALA A 128 20.71 8.45 27.68
C ALA A 128 19.91 7.12 27.72
N GLY A 129 19.64 6.54 26.55
CA GLY A 129 18.86 5.30 26.43
C GLY A 129 17.36 5.56 26.27
N SER A 130 16.57 5.39 27.33
CA SER A 130 15.10 5.50 27.29
C SER A 130 14.55 6.50 28.32
N GLN A 131 15.35 7.47 28.75
CA GLN A 131 14.89 8.52 29.65
C GLN A 131 14.28 9.68 28.85
N PRO A 132 13.13 10.24 29.25
CA PRO A 132 12.62 11.45 28.62
C PRO A 132 13.55 12.65 28.88
N PRO A 133 13.73 13.56 27.91
CA PRO A 133 14.49 14.80 28.11
C PRO A 133 13.70 15.78 29.00
N ALA A 134 14.32 16.91 29.32
CA ALA A 134 13.56 18.08 29.78
C ALA A 134 12.56 18.50 28.69
N ILE A 135 11.31 18.76 29.08
CA ILE A 135 10.21 19.10 28.18
C ILE A 135 9.81 20.54 28.44
N ASP A 136 9.78 21.36 27.39
CA ASP A 136 9.35 22.75 27.53
C ASP A 136 7.85 22.81 27.90
N PRO A 137 7.49 23.61 28.92
CA PRO A 137 6.11 23.73 29.36
C PRO A 137 5.23 24.36 28.27
N PRO A 138 3.94 24.02 28.22
CA PRO A 138 3.02 24.72 27.32
C PRO A 138 2.80 26.16 27.81
N PRO A 139 2.31 27.07 26.94
CA PRO A 139 1.90 28.41 27.34
C PRO A 139 0.89 28.35 28.49
N SER A 140 1.08 29.21 29.49
CA SER A 140 0.17 29.28 30.63
C SER A 140 -1.10 30.08 30.32
N GLU A 141 -1.11 30.88 29.26
CA GLU A 141 -2.22 31.75 28.85
C GLU A 141 -3.25 31.05 27.96
N THR A 142 -4.35 31.73 27.67
CA THR A 142 -5.34 31.24 26.71
C THR A 142 -4.77 31.38 25.30
N VAL A 143 -4.79 30.27 24.55
CA VAL A 143 -4.25 30.19 23.18
C VAL A 143 -5.27 29.57 22.25
N THR A 144 -5.13 29.89 20.96
CA THR A 144 -5.85 29.19 19.89
C THR A 144 -4.89 28.24 19.19
N ILE A 145 -5.25 26.96 19.14
CA ILE A 145 -4.49 25.90 18.50
C ILE A 145 -5.26 25.35 17.31
N THR A 146 -4.52 24.94 16.29
CA THR A 146 -5.03 24.13 15.17
C THR A 146 -4.44 22.73 15.28
N ALA A 147 -5.29 21.73 15.15
CA ALA A 147 -4.89 20.33 15.31
C ALA A 147 -5.66 19.43 14.35
N ARG A 148 -5.19 18.20 14.19
CA ARG A 148 -5.93 17.13 13.51
C ARG A 148 -6.62 16.28 14.55
N LEU A 149 -7.89 15.96 14.32
CA LEU A 149 -8.60 14.96 15.11
C LEU A 149 -7.97 13.59 14.92
N ARG A 150 -7.84 12.87 16.02
CA ARG A 150 -7.34 11.50 16.07
C ARG A 150 -8.23 10.68 17.00
N ASP A 151 -8.38 9.41 16.68
CA ASP A 151 -9.19 8.48 17.46
C ASP A 151 -8.38 7.91 18.61
N SER A 152 -9.04 7.62 19.73
CA SER A 152 -8.40 6.91 20.84
C SER A 152 -7.78 5.60 20.35
N GLU A 153 -6.52 5.36 20.71
CA GLU A 153 -5.85 4.10 20.43
C GLU A 153 -6.41 2.97 21.31
N GLY A 154 -6.27 1.74 20.82
CA GLY A 154 -6.54 0.54 21.63
C GLY A 154 -5.52 0.39 22.75
N LEU A 155 -5.92 -0.23 23.86
CA LEU A 155 -5.01 -0.50 24.98
C LEU A 155 -3.88 -1.43 24.56
N ALA A 156 -2.65 -1.07 24.95
CA ALA A 156 -1.51 -1.97 24.85
C ALA A 156 -1.76 -3.22 25.71
N ARG A 157 -1.65 -4.41 25.10
CA ARG A 157 -1.82 -5.69 25.81
C ARG A 157 -0.61 -5.93 26.73
N ASP A 158 -0.89 -6.42 27.93
CA ASP A 158 0.10 -6.84 28.93
C ASP A 158 1.12 -5.75 29.31
N LYS A 159 0.75 -4.48 29.16
CA LYS A 159 1.60 -3.34 29.46
C LYS A 159 0.83 -2.31 30.26
N GLU A 160 1.21 -2.14 31.52
CA GLU A 160 0.58 -1.17 32.42
C GLU A 160 1.31 0.18 32.37
N PRO A 161 0.57 1.30 32.48
CA PRO A 161 1.15 2.62 32.73
C PRO A 161 2.00 2.64 34.00
N PHE A 162 3.02 3.47 34.03
CA PHE A 162 3.90 3.62 35.18
C PHE A 162 4.42 5.06 35.28
N GLN A 163 4.95 5.44 36.44
CA GLN A 163 5.58 6.74 36.66
C GLN A 163 7.09 6.59 36.81
N VAL A 164 7.84 7.48 36.16
CA VAL A 164 9.29 7.64 36.33
C VAL A 164 9.59 9.11 36.45
N ASP A 165 10.40 9.49 37.44
CA ASP A 165 10.81 10.88 37.69
C ASP A 165 9.63 11.86 37.78
N GLY A 166 8.49 11.41 38.34
CA GLY A 166 7.27 12.20 38.47
C GLY A 166 6.45 12.36 37.18
N VAL A 167 6.85 11.72 36.08
CA VAL A 167 6.16 11.78 34.80
C VAL A 167 5.41 10.47 34.53
N GLN A 168 4.11 10.58 34.30
CA GLN A 168 3.27 9.45 33.91
C GLN A 168 3.58 9.01 32.47
N GLN A 169 3.86 7.73 32.28
CA GLN A 169 4.11 7.15 30.95
C GLN A 169 3.06 6.09 30.60
N VAL A 170 2.60 6.11 29.35
CA VAL A 170 1.63 5.17 28.78
C VAL A 170 2.18 4.56 27.49
N TYR A 171 1.68 3.38 27.13
CA TYR A 171 2.09 2.66 25.92
C TYR A 171 1.18 2.88 24.70
N SER A 172 0.04 3.54 24.92
CA SER A 172 -0.96 3.86 23.91
C SER A 172 -1.67 5.15 24.31
N ILE A 173 -2.06 5.99 23.35
CA ILE A 173 -2.94 7.15 23.56
C ILE A 173 -4.37 6.65 23.68
N ASN A 174 -4.65 5.94 24.78
CA ASN A 174 -5.99 5.53 25.11
C ASN A 174 -6.61 6.57 26.03
N ILE A 175 -7.65 7.25 25.55
CA ILE A 175 -8.27 8.38 26.24
C ILE A 175 -8.83 7.99 27.60
N ASN A 176 -9.53 6.86 27.69
CA ASN A 176 -10.14 6.43 28.94
C ASN A 176 -9.09 6.11 30.01
N GLN A 177 -7.99 5.45 29.61
CA GLN A 177 -6.85 5.18 30.48
C GLN A 177 -6.21 6.48 30.96
N ILE A 178 -5.92 7.42 30.05
CA ILE A 178 -5.28 8.69 30.39
C ILE A 178 -6.19 9.55 31.28
N SER A 179 -7.48 9.63 30.97
CA SER A 179 -8.51 10.31 31.78
C SER A 179 -8.52 9.78 33.21
N THR A 180 -8.48 8.45 33.37
CA THR A 180 -8.43 7.80 34.70
C THR A 180 -7.12 8.09 35.44
N LEU A 181 -5.97 8.01 34.75
CA LEU A 181 -4.65 8.23 35.35
C LEU A 181 -4.45 9.68 35.83
N THR A 182 -4.96 10.64 35.05
CA THR A 182 -4.80 12.07 35.32
C THR A 182 -5.92 12.65 36.18
N GLY A 183 -7.05 11.95 36.30
CA GLY A 183 -8.25 12.45 36.95
C GLY A 183 -8.97 13.56 36.18
N VAL A 184 -8.55 13.83 34.93
CA VAL A 184 -9.14 14.86 34.07
C VAL A 184 -10.14 14.20 33.12
N PRO A 185 -11.41 14.61 33.09
CA PRO A 185 -12.36 14.08 32.11
C PRO A 185 -11.96 14.48 30.70
N LEU A 186 -11.91 13.52 29.78
CA LEU A 186 -11.53 13.73 28.38
C LEU A 186 -12.63 13.24 27.44
N VAL A 187 -12.81 13.93 26.31
CA VAL A 187 -13.64 13.46 25.18
C VAL A 187 -13.00 12.28 24.48
N GLY A 188 -13.79 11.49 23.75
CA GLY A 188 -13.34 10.23 23.14
C GLY A 188 -12.33 10.33 21.99
N SER A 189 -11.96 11.53 21.56
CA SER A 189 -10.97 11.81 20.51
C SER A 189 -9.87 12.73 21.05
N TYR A 190 -8.68 12.68 20.46
CA TYR A 190 -7.59 13.60 20.81
C TYR A 190 -7.19 14.48 19.63
N LEU A 191 -6.41 15.53 19.94
CA LEU A 191 -5.95 16.53 18.99
C LEU A 191 -4.45 16.40 18.80
N GLN A 192 -4.00 16.12 17.58
CA GLN A 192 -2.58 16.14 17.22
C GLN A 192 -2.24 17.50 16.61
N LEU A 193 -1.38 18.29 17.25
CA LEU A 193 -1.02 19.62 16.76
C LEU A 193 -0.46 19.58 15.33
N VAL A 194 -0.83 20.59 14.54
CA VAL A 194 -0.12 20.86 13.28
C VAL A 194 1.16 21.65 13.56
N ASP A 195 1.91 21.99 12.52
CA ASP A 195 3.15 22.76 12.68
C ASP A 195 2.89 24.19 13.21
N ASN A 196 3.91 24.75 13.89
CA ASN A 196 3.94 26.12 14.40
C ASN A 196 2.76 26.51 15.31
N GLN A 197 2.31 25.58 16.16
CA GLN A 197 1.24 25.86 17.13
C GLN A 197 1.79 26.26 18.51
N PRO A 198 1.08 27.11 19.27
CA PRO A 198 1.46 27.47 20.63
C PRO A 198 1.67 26.24 21.51
N GLY A 199 2.88 26.09 22.05
CA GLY A 199 3.27 24.95 22.89
C GLY A 199 3.62 23.67 22.13
N GLY A 200 3.71 23.68 20.79
CA GLY A 200 4.18 22.52 20.02
C GLY A 200 5.66 22.19 20.28
N LEU A 201 6.00 20.90 20.29
CA LEU A 201 7.35 20.38 20.57
C LEU A 201 8.00 19.67 19.38
N GLY A 202 7.27 19.51 18.29
CA GLY A 202 7.73 18.87 17.06
C GLY A 202 6.55 18.38 16.24
N VAL A 203 6.68 18.36 14.92
CA VAL A 203 5.59 17.91 14.05
C VAL A 203 5.67 16.40 13.89
N ILE A 204 4.62 15.70 14.29
CA ILE A 204 4.46 14.29 13.95
C ILE A 204 4.07 14.23 12.46
N PRO A 205 4.90 13.60 11.60
CA PRO A 205 4.65 13.55 10.18
C PRO A 205 3.37 12.78 9.89
N LEU A 206 2.71 13.13 8.78
CA LEU A 206 1.58 12.36 8.31
C LEU A 206 2.06 10.97 7.87
N PRO A 207 1.28 9.90 8.14
CA PRO A 207 1.61 8.59 7.63
C PRO A 207 1.73 8.64 6.12
N HIS A 208 2.72 7.92 5.58
CA HIS A 208 2.96 7.84 4.14
C HIS A 208 1.72 7.24 3.47
N LEU A 209 1.13 7.99 2.53
CA LEU A 209 -0.05 7.57 1.76
C LEU A 209 0.30 6.61 0.62
N ASP A 210 1.56 6.18 0.53
CA ASP A 210 2.03 5.32 -0.55
C ASP A 210 1.41 3.93 -0.41
N ALA A 211 0.81 3.45 -1.50
CA ALA A 211 0.16 2.14 -1.60
C ALA A 211 1.14 0.93 -1.47
N GLY A 212 2.35 1.15 -0.93
CA GLY A 212 3.43 0.18 -0.87
C GLY A 212 3.82 -0.39 -2.25
N PRO A 213 4.71 -1.40 -2.28
CA PRO A 213 5.05 -2.09 -3.52
C PRO A 213 3.92 -2.99 -4.05
N PHE A 214 2.75 -3.03 -3.38
CA PHE A 214 1.63 -3.88 -3.76
C PHE A 214 1.05 -3.50 -5.14
N LEU A 215 1.13 -2.22 -5.52
CA LEU A 215 0.78 -1.76 -6.85
C LEU A 215 1.71 -2.35 -7.92
N SER A 216 3.03 -2.34 -7.69
CA SER A 216 3.99 -2.87 -8.66
C SER A 216 3.87 -4.40 -8.80
N TYR A 217 3.69 -5.12 -7.68
CA TYR A 217 3.41 -6.56 -7.72
C TYR A 217 2.05 -6.88 -8.37
N GLY A 218 1.02 -6.06 -8.15
CA GLY A 218 -0.28 -6.19 -8.83
C GLY A 218 -0.16 -6.02 -10.35
N ILE A 219 0.60 -5.02 -10.80
CA ILE A 219 0.91 -4.79 -12.21
C ILE A 219 1.73 -5.96 -12.80
N GLN A 220 2.66 -6.54 -12.03
CA GLN A 220 3.39 -7.73 -12.46
C GLN A 220 2.46 -8.92 -12.74
N TRP A 221 1.47 -9.18 -11.89
CA TRP A 221 0.49 -10.25 -12.14
C TRP A 221 -0.33 -9.99 -13.41
N ILE A 222 -0.72 -8.74 -13.65
CA ILE A 222 -1.38 -8.33 -14.90
C ILE A 222 -0.46 -8.58 -16.11
N ALA A 223 0.81 -8.19 -16.01
CA ALA A 223 1.79 -8.40 -17.06
C ALA A 223 2.00 -9.89 -17.38
N PHE A 224 2.09 -10.76 -16.36
CA PHE A 224 2.18 -12.21 -16.56
C PHE A 224 0.93 -12.79 -17.24
N GLY A 225 -0.27 -12.31 -16.86
CA GLY A 225 -1.53 -12.69 -17.49
C GLY A 225 -1.61 -12.32 -18.98
N ILE A 226 -0.88 -11.29 -19.42
CA ILE A 226 -0.82 -10.85 -20.83
C ILE A 226 0.31 -11.55 -21.60
N ILE A 227 1.51 -11.62 -21.01
CA ILE A 227 2.70 -12.15 -21.69
C ILE A 227 2.57 -13.65 -21.95
N ALA A 228 1.97 -14.42 -21.03
CA ALA A 228 1.84 -15.87 -21.19
C ALA A 228 1.01 -16.27 -22.45
N PRO A 229 -0.19 -15.71 -22.70
CA PRO A 229 -0.93 -15.92 -23.95
C PRO A 229 -0.16 -15.47 -25.20
N ILE A 230 0.52 -14.32 -25.16
CA ILE A 230 1.33 -13.82 -26.28
C ILE A 230 2.46 -14.80 -26.60
N GLY A 231 3.14 -15.32 -25.57
CA GLY A 231 4.20 -16.33 -25.72
C GLY A 231 3.69 -17.57 -26.44
N VAL A 232 2.54 -18.11 -26.04
CA VAL A 232 1.93 -19.26 -26.73
C VAL A 232 1.60 -18.91 -28.18
N GLY A 233 1.03 -17.73 -28.45
CA GLY A 233 0.76 -17.27 -29.82
C GLY A 233 2.02 -17.18 -30.69
N TYR A 234 3.12 -16.68 -30.12
CA TYR A 234 4.42 -16.66 -30.78
C TYR A 234 4.96 -18.06 -31.05
N PHE A 235 4.88 -18.97 -30.07
CA PHE A 235 5.30 -20.36 -30.26
C PHE A 235 4.52 -21.04 -31.38
N VAL A 236 3.19 -20.86 -31.44
CA VAL A 236 2.35 -21.35 -32.55
C VAL A 236 2.83 -20.79 -33.90
N TYR A 237 3.09 -19.48 -33.97
CA TYR A 237 3.58 -18.84 -35.20
C TYR A 237 4.95 -19.40 -35.62
N SER A 238 5.87 -19.55 -34.67
CA SER A 238 7.22 -20.07 -34.91
C SER A 238 7.19 -21.52 -35.42
N GLU A 239 6.36 -22.37 -34.82
CA GLU A 239 6.17 -23.77 -35.21
C GLU A 239 5.58 -23.88 -36.63
N ILE A 240 4.60 -23.02 -36.96
CA ILE A 240 4.05 -22.94 -38.33
C ILE A 240 5.14 -22.52 -39.32
N LYS A 241 5.97 -21.54 -38.97
CA LYS A 241 7.05 -21.04 -39.84
C LYS A 241 8.12 -22.12 -40.08
N VAL A 242 8.51 -22.86 -39.04
CA VAL A 242 9.48 -23.97 -39.13
C VAL A 242 8.93 -25.09 -40.01
N ARG A 243 7.70 -25.56 -39.75
CA ARG A 243 7.06 -26.60 -40.58
C ARG A 243 6.90 -26.19 -42.04
N ARG A 244 6.67 -24.91 -42.31
CA ARG A 244 6.64 -24.38 -43.69
C ARG A 244 8.01 -24.44 -44.35
N ARG A 245 9.09 -24.11 -43.62
CA ARG A 245 10.47 -24.21 -44.11
C ARG A 245 10.86 -25.66 -44.38
N GLU A 246 10.59 -26.56 -43.45
CA GLU A 246 10.85 -28.00 -43.63
C GLU A 246 10.07 -28.56 -44.83
N LYS A 247 8.80 -28.20 -44.99
CA LYS A 247 8.01 -28.63 -46.15
C LYS A 247 8.55 -28.09 -47.47
N ALA A 248 9.05 -26.84 -47.48
CA ALA A 248 9.68 -26.25 -48.65
C ALA A 248 11.02 -26.93 -48.98
N LEU A 249 11.84 -27.23 -47.97
CA LEU A 249 13.09 -27.99 -48.11
C LEU A 249 12.84 -29.42 -48.60
N ALA A 250 11.84 -30.10 -48.05
CA ALA A 250 11.46 -31.44 -48.48
C ALA A 250 10.90 -31.46 -49.91
N ALA A 251 10.13 -30.44 -50.31
CA ALA A 251 9.66 -30.29 -51.69
C ALA A 251 10.82 -30.04 -52.66
N ALA A 252 11.76 -29.15 -52.32
CA ALA A 252 12.95 -28.90 -53.13
C ALA A 252 13.85 -30.13 -53.25
N ALA A 253 14.00 -30.91 -52.18
CA ALA A 253 14.74 -32.17 -52.19
C ALA A 253 14.06 -33.23 -53.06
N ALA A 254 12.72 -33.33 -53.02
CA ALA A 254 11.96 -34.24 -53.87
C ALA A 254 12.06 -33.87 -55.35
N GLU A 255 11.96 -32.58 -55.69
CA GLU A 255 12.11 -32.05 -57.05
C GLU A 255 13.53 -32.28 -57.60
N SER A 256 14.56 -32.12 -56.74
CA SER A 256 15.95 -32.43 -57.10
C SER A 256 16.18 -33.93 -57.32
N ALA A 257 15.52 -34.78 -56.54
CA ALA A 257 15.59 -36.23 -56.71
C ALA A 257 14.91 -36.68 -58.01
N GLU A 258 13.74 -36.12 -58.35
CA GLU A 258 13.03 -36.37 -59.62
C GLU A 258 13.82 -35.89 -60.85
N ALA A 259 14.51 -34.75 -60.73
CA ALA A 259 15.40 -34.26 -61.79
C ALA A 259 16.64 -35.15 -61.99
N GLY A 260 17.13 -35.79 -60.92
CA GLY A 260 18.24 -36.75 -60.96
C GLY A 260 17.87 -38.11 -61.57
N THR A 261 16.60 -38.51 -61.53
CA THR A 261 16.07 -39.73 -62.18
C THR A 261 15.59 -39.50 -63.62
N ALA A 262 15.52 -38.25 -64.08
CA ALA A 262 15.20 -37.97 -65.48
C ALA A 262 16.31 -38.51 -66.39
N PRO A 263 16.00 -39.35 -67.40
CA PRO A 263 17.04 -39.95 -68.23
C PRO A 263 17.81 -38.84 -68.94
N THR A 264 19.13 -38.89 -68.81
CA THR A 264 20.04 -37.90 -69.40
C THR A 264 19.85 -37.85 -70.91
N THR A 265 20.16 -36.72 -71.53
CA THR A 265 20.05 -36.54 -72.98
C THR A 265 20.80 -37.64 -73.75
N GLU A 266 21.93 -38.10 -73.20
CA GLU A 266 22.69 -39.26 -73.69
C GLU A 266 21.91 -40.58 -73.56
N GLN A 267 21.27 -40.87 -72.43
CA GLN A 267 20.42 -42.07 -72.29
C GLN A 267 19.23 -42.06 -73.26
N LYS A 268 18.62 -40.89 -73.49
CA LYS A 268 17.55 -40.71 -74.49
C LYS A 268 18.05 -40.88 -75.93
N LEU A 269 19.29 -40.47 -76.22
CA LEU A 269 19.93 -40.64 -77.52
C LEU A 269 20.36 -42.10 -77.74
N ALA A 270 20.90 -42.76 -76.71
CA ALA A 270 21.29 -44.17 -76.74
C ALA A 270 20.08 -45.11 -76.95
N ASP A 271 18.95 -44.83 -76.32
CA ASP A 271 17.71 -45.60 -76.53
C ASP A 271 17.13 -45.39 -77.95
N ARG A 272 17.29 -44.18 -78.50
CA ARG A 272 16.78 -43.81 -79.84
C ARG A 272 17.67 -44.29 -81.00
N TYR A 273 18.98 -44.39 -80.80
CA TYR A 273 19.96 -44.72 -81.85
C TYR A 273 20.71 -46.05 -81.63
N GLY A 274 20.61 -46.66 -80.46
CA GLY A 274 21.36 -47.87 -80.08
C GLY A 274 20.82 -49.19 -80.64
N LYS A 275 19.76 -49.17 -81.47
CA LYS A 275 19.21 -50.37 -82.10
C LYS A 275 19.60 -50.46 -83.58
N ARG A 276 20.85 -50.83 -83.85
CA ARG A 276 21.25 -51.42 -85.13
C ARG A 276 22.13 -52.65 -84.90
N ARG A 277 21.65 -53.73 -85.51
CA ARG A 277 22.24 -55.07 -85.62
C ARG A 277 23.32 -55.06 -86.69
#